data_AF-A0AB73K497-F1
#
_entry.id   AF-A0AB73K497-F1
#
_cell.length_a   1.000
_cell.length_b   1.000
_cell.length_c   1.000
_cell.angle_alpha   90.00
_cell.angle_beta   90.00
_cell.angle_gamma   90.00
#
_symmetry.space_group_name_H-M   'P 1'
#
loop_
_entity.id
_entity.type
_entity.pdbx_description
1 polymer ?
#
loop_
_entity_poly.entity_id
_entity_poly.type
_entity_poly.pdbx_seq_one_letter_code
_entity_poly.pdbx_strand_id
1 'polypeptide(L)'
;QYGRTAQHPANQRKIAEIAYGNRKELGNKGGEDGWRFKGRGLLQITGRENYGKIQKQIDQQAPDSDFNVFTSAINEKGYTPYQAALTGMADWYKDKMYLQADKTGQYSDDRVVEMIVDILNKNTKSRPKRKVWYRGGKEEKLSVALENSTKVLFKVAECERVNKPLDYIDGDLKIQQGIDWLLTKAISQEEAEAGKSYKVRYANDQNRVEESGENTMDCSELVCRYLQKIEWSKKVMAGNTRILHDFGETYSEYLLKHDDINYKPQKGDIFIWKNKSGGMGHTGVIIDYEEKKIKKKNEEGKEVEETLEIVTTIEAISSSETPYGMSNELKMKGVIKLKWLRKSNHLIGHPLKNSKGHEVSTCRFYTPKVHFSKADKKIRWKDQGYTFEIKKK
;
A
#
# COMPACT_ATOMS: atom_id res chain seq x y z
N GLN A 1 -28.57 -2.84 43.60
CA GLN A 1 -27.71 -3.91 44.14
C GLN A 1 -26.25 -3.77 43.71
N TYR A 2 -25.88 -3.88 42.43
CA TYR A 2 -24.46 -3.88 42.02
C TYR A 2 -23.90 -2.52 41.56
N GLY A 3 -24.77 -1.52 41.35
CA GLY A 3 -24.38 -0.16 40.96
C GLY A 3 -23.71 0.63 42.08
N ARG A 4 -23.12 1.78 41.76
CA ARG A 4 -22.50 2.68 42.75
C ARG A 4 -23.58 3.29 43.64
N THR A 5 -23.36 3.26 44.95
CA THR A 5 -24.17 3.97 45.96
C THR A 5 -23.26 4.81 46.84
N ALA A 6 -23.83 5.58 47.77
CA ALA A 6 -23.03 6.27 48.79
C ALA A 6 -22.33 5.28 49.75
N GLN A 7 -22.86 4.07 49.87
CA GLN A 7 -22.40 3.05 50.81
C GLN A 7 -21.37 2.08 50.22
N HIS A 8 -21.33 1.91 48.89
CA HIS A 8 -20.36 1.03 48.25
C HIS A 8 -20.05 1.42 46.79
N PRO A 9 -18.82 1.13 46.32
CA PRO A 9 -18.48 1.27 44.91
C PRO A 9 -19.26 0.26 44.05
N ALA A 10 -19.35 0.54 42.74
CA ALA A 10 -19.98 -0.38 41.80
C ALA A 10 -19.16 -1.68 41.66
N ASN A 11 -19.83 -2.83 41.68
CA ASN A 11 -19.21 -4.11 41.31
C ASN A 11 -19.20 -4.24 39.78
N GLN A 12 -18.16 -3.68 39.16
CA GLN A 12 -18.06 -3.57 37.70
C GLN A 12 -18.05 -4.93 37.00
N ARG A 13 -17.42 -5.95 37.60
CA ARG A 13 -17.38 -7.32 37.07
C ARG A 13 -18.78 -7.91 37.01
N LYS A 14 -19.54 -7.88 38.11
CA LYS A 14 -20.92 -8.37 38.12
C LYS A 14 -21.83 -7.59 37.17
N ILE A 15 -21.66 -6.28 37.07
CA ILE A 15 -22.41 -5.47 36.11
C ILE A 15 -22.13 -5.94 34.67
N ALA A 16 -20.85 -6.15 34.31
CA ALA A 16 -20.48 -6.58 32.96
C ALA A 16 -20.96 -8.00 32.64
N GLU A 17 -20.89 -8.92 33.62
CA GLU A 17 -21.42 -10.28 33.50
C GLU A 17 -22.94 -10.27 33.25
N ILE A 18 -23.69 -9.44 33.98
CA ILE A 18 -25.14 -9.27 33.79
C ILE A 18 -25.42 -8.65 32.41
N ALA A 19 -24.68 -7.62 32.02
CA ALA A 19 -24.93 -6.87 30.79
C ALA A 19 -24.59 -7.67 29.52
N TYR A 20 -23.54 -8.49 29.55
CA TYR A 20 -22.98 -9.10 28.34
C TYR A 20 -22.81 -10.62 28.42
N GLY A 21 -22.76 -11.22 29.60
CA GLY A 21 -22.30 -12.61 29.79
C GLY A 21 -23.05 -13.64 28.96
N ASN A 22 -24.37 -13.55 28.88
CA ASN A 22 -25.22 -14.53 28.16
C ASN A 22 -25.70 -14.05 26.78
N ARG A 23 -25.12 -12.97 26.23
CA ARG A 23 -25.50 -12.42 24.92
C ARG A 23 -24.92 -13.26 23.78
N LYS A 24 -25.76 -14.10 23.17
CA LYS A 24 -25.39 -15.04 22.10
C LYS A 24 -24.87 -14.34 20.85
N GLU A 25 -25.43 -13.19 20.51
CA GLU A 25 -25.01 -12.33 19.39
C GLU A 25 -23.61 -11.72 19.58
N LEU A 26 -23.08 -11.76 20.79
CA LEU A 26 -21.68 -11.40 21.10
C LEU A 26 -20.75 -12.61 21.09
N GLY A 27 -21.30 -13.81 20.87
CA GLY A 27 -20.62 -15.10 21.02
C GLY A 27 -20.23 -15.44 22.45
N ASN A 28 -20.78 -14.72 23.45
CA ASN A 28 -20.45 -14.95 24.85
C ASN A 28 -21.17 -16.21 25.37
N LYS A 29 -20.48 -16.97 26.24
CA LYS A 29 -20.93 -18.29 26.73
C LYS A 29 -21.40 -18.27 28.18
N GLY A 30 -21.69 -17.10 28.74
CA GLY A 30 -22.00 -16.93 30.15
C GLY A 30 -20.76 -16.80 31.03
N GLY A 31 -20.98 -16.86 32.35
CA GLY A 31 -19.92 -16.69 33.34
C GLY A 31 -19.19 -15.35 33.18
N GLU A 32 -17.87 -15.42 33.11
CA GLU A 32 -17.00 -14.24 33.09
C GLU A 32 -16.83 -13.59 31.72
N ASP A 33 -17.45 -14.14 30.66
CA ASP A 33 -17.30 -13.61 29.30
C ASP A 33 -17.71 -12.14 29.21
N GLY A 34 -18.73 -11.74 29.98
CA GLY A 34 -19.17 -10.36 30.00
C GLY A 34 -18.09 -9.40 30.53
N TRP A 35 -17.28 -9.85 31.49
CA TRP A 35 -16.15 -9.08 32.02
C TRP A 35 -14.90 -9.17 31.16
N ARG A 36 -14.57 -10.38 30.67
CA ARG A 36 -13.39 -10.64 29.85
C ARG A 36 -13.48 -9.94 28.50
N PHE A 37 -14.64 -9.94 27.85
CA PHE A 37 -14.87 -9.36 26.51
C PHE A 37 -15.70 -8.08 26.51
N LYS A 38 -15.61 -7.28 27.59
CA LYS A 38 -16.20 -5.93 27.65
C LYS A 38 -15.57 -4.97 26.63
N GLY A 39 -16.23 -3.83 26.40
CA GLY A 39 -15.75 -2.76 25.53
C GLY A 39 -14.32 -2.30 25.86
N ARG A 40 -13.43 -2.31 24.87
CA ARG A 40 -12.04 -1.80 24.98
C ARG A 40 -11.59 -1.09 23.71
N GLY A 41 -10.52 -0.29 23.83
CA GLY A 41 -9.88 0.38 22.70
C GLY A 41 -10.69 1.55 22.13
N LEU A 42 -10.21 2.09 21.01
CA LEU A 42 -10.74 3.31 20.42
C LEU A 42 -12.15 3.14 19.84
N LEU A 43 -12.46 1.96 19.28
CA LEU A 43 -13.77 1.63 18.71
C LEU A 43 -14.66 0.77 19.61
N GLN A 44 -14.25 0.54 20.87
CA GLN A 44 -15.04 -0.19 21.86
C GLN A 44 -15.41 -1.62 21.42
N ILE A 45 -14.43 -2.40 20.97
CA ILE A 45 -14.63 -3.80 20.60
C ILE A 45 -15.26 -4.57 21.77
N THR A 46 -16.34 -5.32 21.50
CA THR A 46 -17.14 -5.99 22.54
C THR A 46 -17.58 -7.38 22.08
N GLY A 47 -17.53 -8.37 22.98
CA GLY A 47 -18.00 -9.73 22.74
C GLY A 47 -16.91 -10.70 22.27
N ARG A 48 -16.95 -11.93 22.77
CA ARG A 48 -15.97 -13.00 22.46
C ARG A 48 -15.78 -13.20 20.97
N GLU A 49 -16.88 -13.25 20.21
CA GLU A 49 -16.81 -13.46 18.77
C GLU A 49 -16.09 -12.29 18.08
N ASN A 50 -16.41 -11.05 18.46
CA ASN A 50 -15.76 -9.89 17.86
C ASN A 50 -14.27 -9.86 18.20
N TYR A 51 -13.88 -10.14 19.44
CA TYR A 51 -12.47 -10.27 19.82
C TYR A 51 -11.75 -11.31 18.95
N GLY A 52 -12.36 -12.45 18.64
CA GLY A 52 -11.76 -13.43 17.73
C GLY A 52 -11.59 -12.94 16.29
N LYS A 53 -12.59 -12.23 15.75
CA LYS A 53 -12.48 -11.62 14.41
C LYS A 53 -11.39 -10.55 14.37
N ILE A 54 -11.24 -9.78 15.45
CA ILE A 54 -10.18 -8.78 15.59
C ILE A 54 -8.80 -9.43 15.64
N GLN A 55 -8.63 -10.51 16.43
CA GLN A 55 -7.35 -11.23 16.44
C GLN A 55 -6.98 -11.70 15.03
N LYS A 56 -7.93 -12.28 14.30
CA LYS A 56 -7.69 -12.72 12.93
C LYS A 56 -7.24 -11.58 12.01
N GLN A 57 -7.80 -10.37 12.17
CA GLN A 57 -7.35 -9.21 11.42
C GLN A 57 -5.95 -8.75 11.84
N ILE A 58 -5.63 -8.79 13.13
CA ILE A 58 -4.28 -8.47 13.62
C ILE A 58 -3.26 -9.45 13.05
N ASP A 59 -3.54 -10.75 13.11
CA ASP A 59 -2.66 -11.79 12.56
C ASP A 59 -2.42 -11.61 11.05
N GLN A 60 -3.41 -11.09 10.33
CA GLN A 60 -3.34 -10.85 8.88
C GLN A 60 -2.62 -9.54 8.51
N GLN A 61 -2.89 -8.46 9.23
CA GLN A 61 -2.45 -7.11 8.87
C GLN A 61 -1.21 -6.64 9.65
N ALA A 62 -0.96 -7.25 10.81
CA ALA A 62 0.14 -6.92 11.72
C ALA A 62 0.67 -8.18 12.43
N PRO A 63 1.18 -9.18 11.67
CA PRO A 63 1.64 -10.45 12.21
C PRO A 63 2.77 -10.29 13.25
N ASP A 64 3.60 -9.26 13.11
CA ASP A 64 4.72 -8.96 14.00
C ASP A 64 4.34 -8.08 15.21
N SER A 65 3.03 -7.91 15.50
CA SER A 65 2.56 -7.07 16.60
C SER A 65 2.77 -7.67 18.00
N ASP A 66 3.08 -8.98 18.07
CA ASP A 66 3.18 -9.79 19.29
C ASP A 66 1.94 -9.68 20.22
N PHE A 67 0.82 -9.20 19.70
CA PHE A 67 -0.35 -8.88 20.49
C PHE A 67 -1.47 -9.92 20.34
N ASN A 68 -1.87 -10.48 21.49
CA ASN A 68 -2.99 -11.40 21.59
C ASN A 68 -4.15 -10.80 22.41
N VAL A 69 -5.28 -10.53 21.76
CA VAL A 69 -6.48 -9.93 22.36
C VAL A 69 -7.13 -10.83 23.41
N PHE A 70 -6.93 -12.14 23.36
CA PHE A 70 -7.47 -13.06 24.36
C PHE A 70 -6.64 -13.04 25.65
N THR A 71 -5.33 -12.88 25.55
CA THR A 71 -4.44 -12.78 26.71
C THR A 71 -4.70 -11.48 27.47
N SER A 72 -4.84 -10.37 26.74
CA SER A 72 -5.20 -9.07 27.34
C SER A 72 -6.63 -9.01 27.88
N ALA A 73 -7.57 -9.75 27.29
CA ALA A 73 -8.93 -9.88 27.83
C ALA A 73 -8.97 -10.48 29.25
N ILE A 74 -7.97 -11.32 29.58
CA ILE A 74 -7.83 -12.01 30.87
C ILE A 74 -7.03 -11.16 31.87
N ASN A 75 -6.00 -10.44 31.44
CA ASN A 75 -5.03 -9.79 32.33
C ASN A 75 -5.52 -8.54 33.08
N GLU A 76 -6.80 -8.19 32.96
CA GLU A 76 -7.52 -7.04 33.58
C GLU A 76 -6.94 -5.64 33.36
N LYS A 77 -5.66 -5.52 33.01
CA LYS A 77 -5.01 -4.30 32.55
C LYS A 77 -5.66 -3.84 31.26
N GLY A 78 -6.01 -2.55 31.21
CA GLY A 78 -6.54 -1.91 30.02
C GLY A 78 -5.54 -1.94 28.86
N TYR A 79 -6.00 -1.58 27.67
CA TYR A 79 -5.13 -1.48 26.49
C TYR A 79 -4.16 -0.31 26.63
N THR A 80 -2.90 -0.54 26.25
CA THR A 80 -1.97 0.57 26.00
C THR A 80 -2.47 1.40 24.81
N PRO A 81 -1.99 2.64 24.62
CA PRO A 81 -2.35 3.43 23.43
C PRO A 81 -2.08 2.69 22.11
N TYR A 82 -0.96 1.96 22.02
CA TYR A 82 -0.64 1.11 20.87
C TYR A 82 -1.69 0.02 20.65
N GLN A 83 -2.05 -0.75 21.69
CA GLN A 83 -3.06 -1.81 21.59
C GLN A 83 -4.46 -1.25 21.26
N ALA A 84 -4.81 -0.09 21.81
CA ALA A 84 -6.06 0.59 21.51
C ALA A 84 -6.15 1.04 20.05
N ALA A 85 -5.05 1.57 19.50
CA ALA A 85 -4.95 1.93 18.09
C ALA A 85 -4.96 0.69 17.19
N LEU A 86 -4.14 -0.32 17.49
CA LEU A 86 -4.05 -1.57 16.72
C LEU A 86 -5.40 -2.27 16.61
N THR A 87 -6.12 -2.44 17.73
CA THR A 87 -7.46 -3.05 17.71
C THR A 87 -8.51 -2.19 17.00
N GLY A 88 -8.41 -0.86 17.09
CA GLY A 88 -9.27 0.05 16.33
C GLY A 88 -9.05 -0.09 14.82
N MET A 89 -7.81 -0.17 14.36
CA MET A 89 -7.48 -0.40 12.96
C MET A 89 -7.90 -1.80 12.50
N ALA A 90 -7.70 -2.82 13.32
CA ALA A 90 -8.18 -4.17 13.00
C ALA A 90 -9.71 -4.23 12.85
N ASP A 91 -10.47 -3.50 13.68
CA ASP A 91 -11.93 -3.40 13.59
C ASP A 91 -12.36 -2.63 12.32
N TRP A 92 -11.62 -1.58 11.97
CA TRP A 92 -11.80 -0.84 10.71
C TRP A 92 -11.67 -1.73 9.46
N TYR A 93 -10.68 -2.62 9.45
CA TYR A 93 -10.46 -3.59 8.38
C TYR A 93 -11.49 -4.73 8.39
N LYS A 94 -11.86 -5.24 9.57
CA LYS A 94 -12.83 -6.33 9.74
C LYS A 94 -14.13 -6.07 8.97
N ASP A 95 -14.69 -4.87 9.12
CA ASP A 95 -15.94 -4.47 8.48
C ASP A 95 -15.75 -3.64 7.20
N LYS A 96 -14.50 -3.56 6.70
CA LYS A 96 -14.13 -2.86 5.46
C LYS A 96 -14.60 -1.40 5.41
N MET A 97 -14.53 -0.70 6.54
CA MET A 97 -14.99 0.69 6.64
C MET A 97 -14.20 1.64 5.73
N TYR A 98 -12.94 1.29 5.42
CA TYR A 98 -12.10 2.02 4.48
C TYR A 98 -12.76 2.19 3.10
N LEU A 99 -13.53 1.21 2.61
CA LEU A 99 -14.22 1.32 1.32
C LEU A 99 -15.23 2.47 1.25
N GLN A 100 -15.82 2.84 2.40
CA GLN A 100 -16.69 4.02 2.45
C GLN A 100 -15.87 5.30 2.60
N ALA A 101 -14.75 5.24 3.31
CA ALA A 101 -13.81 6.36 3.44
C ALA A 101 -13.17 6.74 2.09
N ASP A 102 -12.87 5.77 1.23
CA ASP A 102 -12.32 5.98 -0.12
C ASP A 102 -13.27 6.76 -1.05
N LYS A 103 -14.54 6.93 -0.65
CA LYS A 103 -15.50 7.79 -1.34
C LYS A 103 -15.37 9.28 -0.95
N THR A 104 -14.37 9.63 -0.14
CA THR A 104 -13.99 11.02 0.14
C THR A 104 -13.65 11.71 -1.17
N GLY A 105 -14.10 12.95 -1.32
CA GLY A 105 -14.00 13.70 -2.59
C GLY A 105 -15.14 13.40 -3.56
N GLN A 106 -15.71 12.18 -3.57
CA GLN A 106 -16.88 11.82 -4.37
C GLN A 106 -18.20 12.28 -3.73
N TYR A 107 -18.29 12.20 -2.41
CA TYR A 107 -19.42 12.71 -1.62
C TYR A 107 -18.97 13.79 -0.64
N SER A 108 -19.93 14.46 -0.02
CA SER A 108 -19.64 15.35 1.11
C SER A 108 -19.05 14.56 2.28
N ASP A 109 -18.17 15.21 3.05
CA ASP A 109 -17.60 14.68 4.30
C ASP A 109 -18.67 14.08 5.21
N ASP A 110 -19.77 14.82 5.44
CA ASP A 110 -20.88 14.36 6.27
C ASP A 110 -21.53 13.09 5.72
N ARG A 111 -21.64 12.94 4.38
CA ARG A 111 -22.19 11.73 3.77
C ARG A 111 -21.26 10.54 3.92
N VAL A 112 -19.95 10.73 3.79
CA VAL A 112 -18.95 9.69 4.03
C VAL A 112 -18.99 9.22 5.48
N VAL A 113 -19.01 10.16 6.44
CA VAL A 113 -19.17 9.84 7.86
C VAL A 113 -20.44 9.05 8.12
N GLU A 114 -21.57 9.44 7.52
CA GLU A 114 -22.84 8.69 7.65
C GLU A 114 -22.73 7.25 7.17
N MET A 115 -22.10 7.01 6.01
CA MET A 115 -21.89 5.66 5.46
C MET A 115 -21.02 4.78 6.38
N ILE A 116 -20.01 5.37 7.01
CA ILE A 116 -19.14 4.66 7.97
C ILE A 116 -19.91 4.38 9.27
N VAL A 117 -20.71 5.33 9.74
CA VAL A 117 -21.54 5.14 10.94
C VAL A 117 -22.64 4.11 10.72
N ASP A 118 -23.14 3.95 9.50
CA ASP A 118 -24.07 2.86 9.15
C ASP A 118 -23.47 1.47 9.37
N ILE A 119 -22.16 1.33 9.19
CA ILE A 119 -21.43 0.08 9.48
C ILE A 119 -21.17 -0.04 10.98
N LEU A 120 -20.63 1.02 11.59
CA LEU A 120 -20.16 0.99 12.99
C LEU A 120 -21.32 0.89 14.00
N ASN A 121 -22.34 1.74 13.85
CA ASN A 121 -23.43 1.86 14.81
C ASN A 121 -24.65 2.56 14.18
N LYS A 122 -25.31 1.85 13.24
CA LYS A 122 -26.40 2.38 12.42
C LYS A 122 -27.52 3.09 13.20
N ASN A 123 -27.86 2.61 14.39
CA ASN A 123 -28.99 3.16 15.14
C ASN A 123 -28.57 4.24 16.14
N THR A 124 -27.34 4.75 16.05
CA THR A 124 -26.85 5.77 16.99
C THR A 124 -27.50 7.13 16.77
N LYS A 125 -27.86 7.79 17.88
CA LYS A 125 -28.23 9.21 17.91
C LYS A 125 -27.01 10.13 17.86
N SER A 126 -25.81 9.59 17.97
CA SER A 126 -24.55 10.35 18.03
C SER A 126 -24.02 10.81 16.67
N ARG A 127 -24.79 10.68 15.58
CA ARG A 127 -24.35 11.03 14.22
C ARG A 127 -23.91 12.50 14.09
N PRO A 128 -24.66 13.50 14.60
CA PRO A 128 -24.24 14.90 14.52
C PRO A 128 -22.90 15.14 15.22
N LYS A 129 -22.74 14.59 16.43
CA LYS A 129 -21.48 14.63 17.19
C LYS A 129 -20.31 14.06 16.38
N ARG A 130 -20.48 12.90 15.73
CA ARG A 130 -19.40 12.26 14.94
C ARG A 130 -18.96 13.10 13.74
N LYS A 131 -19.90 13.77 13.07
CA LYS A 131 -19.58 14.70 11.97
C LYS A 131 -18.72 15.86 12.46
N VAL A 132 -19.09 16.48 13.59
CA VAL A 132 -18.29 17.57 14.19
C VAL A 132 -16.89 17.10 14.56
N TRP A 133 -16.73 15.92 15.16
CA TRP A 133 -15.40 15.37 15.44
C TRP A 133 -14.60 15.08 14.17
N TYR A 134 -15.26 14.75 13.07
CA TYR A 134 -14.60 14.51 11.81
C TYR A 134 -14.12 15.79 11.13
N ARG A 135 -15.02 16.76 10.89
CA ARG A 135 -14.72 17.97 10.08
C ARG A 135 -14.42 19.24 10.90
N GLY A 136 -14.52 19.18 12.22
CA GLY A 136 -14.52 20.37 13.07
C GLY A 136 -15.85 21.14 13.01
N GLY A 137 -15.96 22.20 13.80
CA GLY A 137 -17.14 23.05 13.89
C GLY A 137 -17.92 22.89 15.19
N LYS A 138 -19.19 23.29 15.19
CA LYS A 138 -20.05 23.36 16.37
C LYS A 138 -21.41 22.71 16.11
N GLU A 139 -21.90 21.92 17.06
CA GLU A 139 -23.25 21.34 17.09
C GLU A 139 -23.76 21.41 18.52
N GLU A 140 -24.87 22.11 18.75
CA GLU A 140 -25.40 22.40 20.09
C GLU A 140 -24.31 22.93 21.05
N LYS A 141 -23.99 22.16 22.10
CA LYS A 141 -22.98 22.46 23.13
C LYS A 141 -21.59 21.91 22.78
N LEU A 142 -21.44 21.19 21.68
CA LEU A 142 -20.18 20.59 21.25
C LEU A 142 -19.47 21.52 20.28
N SER A 143 -18.17 21.75 20.49
CA SER A 143 -17.31 22.53 19.58
C SER A 143 -15.96 21.83 19.44
N VAL A 144 -15.48 21.67 18.21
CA VAL A 144 -14.17 21.11 17.87
C VAL A 144 -13.49 22.07 16.90
N ALA A 145 -12.32 22.58 17.26
CA ALA A 145 -11.54 23.43 16.36
C ALA A 145 -11.13 22.64 15.11
N LEU A 146 -11.08 23.29 13.94
CA LEU A 146 -10.85 22.61 12.67
C LEU A 146 -9.51 21.88 12.66
N GLU A 147 -8.46 22.51 13.20
CA GLU A 147 -7.11 21.96 13.36
C GLU A 147 -7.07 20.69 14.23
N ASN A 148 -8.05 20.53 15.12
CA ASN A 148 -8.18 19.37 16.00
C ASN A 148 -9.17 18.33 15.46
N SER A 149 -9.71 18.55 14.26
CA SER A 149 -10.65 17.62 13.63
C SER A 149 -9.93 16.36 13.15
N THR A 150 -10.65 15.23 13.12
CA THR A 150 -10.11 13.96 12.63
C THR A 150 -9.61 14.11 11.18
N LYS A 151 -10.34 14.86 10.34
CA LYS A 151 -9.98 15.09 8.96
C LYS A 151 -8.64 15.80 8.82
N VAL A 152 -8.32 16.76 9.70
CA VAL A 152 -7.02 17.44 9.69
C VAL A 152 -5.93 16.60 10.35
N LEU A 153 -6.19 16.02 11.52
CA LEU A 153 -5.20 15.22 12.26
C LEU A 153 -4.71 14.00 11.47
N PHE A 154 -5.61 13.36 10.73
CA PHE A 154 -5.28 12.23 9.84
C PHE A 154 -4.95 12.67 8.41
N LYS A 155 -4.75 13.98 8.19
CA LYS A 155 -4.39 14.58 6.89
C LYS A 155 -5.35 14.26 5.74
N VAL A 156 -6.58 13.83 6.05
CA VAL A 156 -7.65 13.63 5.07
C VAL A 156 -8.08 14.97 4.44
N ALA A 157 -7.83 16.10 5.12
CA ALA A 157 -7.99 17.44 4.56
C ALA A 157 -7.00 17.75 3.42
N GLU A 158 -5.85 17.09 3.42
CA GLU A 158 -4.82 17.21 2.38
C GLU A 158 -5.11 16.30 1.18
N CYS A 159 -6.08 15.38 1.32
CA CYS A 159 -6.56 14.57 0.19
C CYS A 159 -7.35 15.47 -0.76
N GLU A 160 -6.81 15.69 -1.96
CA GLU A 160 -7.45 16.53 -2.97
C GLU A 160 -8.81 15.98 -3.40
N ARG A 161 -9.75 16.90 -3.68
CA ARG A 161 -11.04 16.56 -4.29
C ARG A 161 -10.77 16.12 -5.72
N VAL A 162 -10.66 14.81 -5.94
CA VAL A 162 -10.47 14.30 -7.29
C VAL A 162 -11.81 14.49 -8.02
N ASN A 163 -11.86 15.47 -8.93
CA ASN A 163 -13.01 15.72 -9.82
C ASN A 163 -13.11 14.66 -10.94
N LYS A 164 -12.15 13.74 -10.98
CA LYS A 164 -12.28 12.42 -11.57
C LYS A 164 -12.45 11.42 -10.43
N PRO A 165 -13.05 10.25 -10.64
CA PRO A 165 -12.82 9.15 -9.71
C PRO A 165 -11.33 9.13 -9.37
N LEU A 166 -10.99 9.00 -8.08
CA LEU A 166 -9.70 8.42 -7.76
C LEU A 166 -9.66 7.13 -8.57
N ASP A 167 -8.91 7.13 -9.68
CA ASP A 167 -8.50 5.92 -10.36
C ASP A 167 -7.49 5.24 -9.41
N TYR A 168 -7.94 4.88 -8.21
CA TYR A 168 -7.63 3.55 -7.76
C TYR A 168 -8.17 2.68 -8.87
N ILE A 169 -7.26 2.13 -9.67
CA ILE A 169 -7.54 0.88 -10.35
C ILE A 169 -7.84 -0.09 -9.21
N ASP A 170 -9.10 -0.12 -8.77
CA ASP A 170 -9.74 -1.28 -8.15
C ASP A 170 -9.81 -2.35 -9.24
N GLY A 171 -8.62 -2.75 -9.70
CA GLY A 171 -8.41 -4.06 -10.26
C GLY A 171 -8.31 -4.97 -9.07
N ASP A 172 -8.72 -6.22 -9.22
CA ASP A 172 -8.59 -7.20 -8.14
C ASP A 172 -7.11 -7.49 -7.75
N LEU A 173 -6.16 -6.72 -8.29
CA LEU A 173 -4.73 -6.79 -8.08
C LEU A 173 -4.32 -6.23 -6.72
N LYS A 174 -3.46 -6.96 -6.04
CA LYS A 174 -3.00 -6.65 -4.69
C LYS A 174 -1.75 -5.76 -4.70
N ILE A 175 -1.85 -4.59 -5.31
CA ILE A 175 -0.73 -3.66 -5.52
C ILE A 175 0.04 -3.38 -4.23
N GLN A 176 -0.68 -3.04 -3.14
CA GLN A 176 -0.04 -2.74 -1.86
C GLN A 176 0.75 -3.94 -1.31
N GLN A 177 0.20 -5.17 -1.41
CA GLN A 177 0.89 -6.37 -0.92
C GLN A 177 2.16 -6.67 -1.72
N GLY A 178 2.13 -6.43 -3.04
CA GLY A 178 3.34 -6.52 -3.88
C GLY A 178 4.40 -5.52 -3.46
N ILE A 179 4.01 -4.28 -3.14
CA ILE A 179 4.92 -3.24 -2.68
C ILE A 179 5.47 -3.53 -1.27
N ASP A 180 4.64 -4.03 -0.36
CA ASP A 180 5.08 -4.43 0.98
C ASP A 180 6.12 -5.54 0.88
N TRP A 181 5.89 -6.53 0.00
CA TRP A 181 6.88 -7.56 -0.30
C TRP A 181 8.19 -6.95 -0.84
N LEU A 182 8.13 -6.03 -1.81
CA LEU A 182 9.33 -5.35 -2.34
C LEU A 182 10.11 -4.62 -1.24
N LEU A 183 9.44 -3.94 -0.32
CA LEU A 183 10.07 -3.24 0.81
C LEU A 183 10.80 -4.21 1.78
N THR A 184 10.31 -5.45 1.92
CA THR A 184 11.04 -6.47 2.68
C THR A 184 12.38 -6.83 2.04
N LYS A 185 12.50 -6.71 0.70
CA LYS A 185 13.69 -7.07 -0.08
C LYS A 185 14.65 -5.90 -0.30
N ALA A 186 14.15 -4.68 -0.32
CA ALA A 186 14.92 -3.48 -0.62
C ALA A 186 15.65 -2.91 0.61
N ILE A 187 16.79 -2.27 0.37
CA ILE A 187 17.36 -1.22 1.23
C ILE A 187 17.00 0.17 0.67
N SER A 188 17.06 1.22 1.47
CA SER A 188 16.89 2.60 0.99
C SER A 188 18.15 3.17 0.33
N GLN A 189 18.01 4.28 -0.39
CA GLN A 189 19.16 5.01 -0.96
C GLN A 189 20.13 5.51 0.12
N GLU A 190 19.62 5.97 1.27
CA GLU A 190 20.42 6.43 2.40
C GLU A 190 21.16 5.26 3.07
N GLU A 191 20.51 4.11 3.21
CA GLU A 191 21.15 2.89 3.71
C GLU A 191 22.28 2.43 2.78
N ALA A 192 22.07 2.52 1.47
CA ALA A 192 23.09 2.16 0.48
C ALA A 192 24.27 3.15 0.50
N GLU A 193 24.01 4.45 0.61
CA GLU A 193 25.05 5.48 0.78
C GLU A 193 25.86 5.27 2.06
N ALA A 194 25.22 4.83 3.14
CA ALA A 194 25.87 4.43 4.39
C ALA A 194 26.63 3.08 4.31
N GLY A 195 26.68 2.43 3.14
CA GLY A 195 27.40 1.17 2.94
C GLY A 195 26.71 -0.06 3.54
N LYS A 196 25.41 0.01 3.83
CA LYS A 196 24.65 -1.14 4.34
C LYS A 196 24.63 -2.27 3.32
N SER A 197 24.73 -3.50 3.81
CA SER A 197 24.60 -4.69 2.96
C SER A 197 23.18 -4.82 2.41
N TYR A 198 23.09 -5.14 1.11
CA TYR A 198 21.82 -5.47 0.45
C TYR A 198 21.19 -6.72 1.05
N LYS A 199 19.88 -6.65 1.34
CA LYS A 199 19.10 -7.82 1.77
C LYS A 199 18.99 -8.87 0.66
N VAL A 200 18.83 -8.40 -0.58
CA VAL A 200 18.86 -9.22 -1.79
C VAL A 200 19.87 -8.62 -2.76
N ARG A 201 20.87 -9.41 -3.15
CA ARG A 201 21.90 -8.99 -4.10
C ARG A 201 21.43 -9.15 -5.53
N TYR A 202 22.02 -8.38 -6.43
CA TYR A 202 21.76 -8.51 -7.85
C TYR A 202 22.47 -9.76 -8.38
N ALA A 203 21.76 -10.62 -9.09
CA ALA A 203 22.35 -11.70 -9.87
C ALA A 203 21.50 -12.00 -11.11
N ASN A 204 22.16 -12.43 -12.18
CA ASN A 204 21.51 -13.00 -13.36
C ASN A 204 21.85 -14.49 -13.41
N ASP A 205 21.28 -15.25 -12.48
CA ASP A 205 21.57 -16.67 -12.24
C ASP A 205 20.63 -17.62 -13.01
N GLN A 206 19.75 -17.06 -13.85
CA GLN A 206 18.68 -17.74 -14.59
C GLN A 206 17.58 -18.38 -13.70
N ASN A 207 17.66 -18.27 -12.38
CA ASN A 207 16.67 -18.83 -11.46
C ASN A 207 15.46 -17.91 -11.28
N ARG A 208 14.67 -17.76 -12.34
CA ARG A 208 13.59 -16.77 -12.39
C ARG A 208 12.33 -17.14 -11.61
N VAL A 209 12.18 -18.38 -11.16
CA VAL A 209 10.89 -18.90 -10.68
C VAL A 209 10.95 -19.67 -9.36
N GLU A 210 12.08 -20.30 -9.02
CA GLU A 210 12.17 -21.05 -7.76
C GLU A 210 12.15 -20.11 -6.56
N GLU A 211 11.73 -20.61 -5.40
CA GLU A 211 11.70 -19.82 -4.16
C GLU A 211 13.10 -19.34 -3.76
N SER A 212 14.13 -20.16 -4.00
CA SER A 212 15.53 -19.83 -3.74
C SER A 212 16.04 -18.63 -4.55
N GLY A 213 15.41 -18.30 -5.68
CA GLY A 213 15.71 -17.10 -6.47
C GLY A 213 15.31 -15.80 -5.76
N GLU A 214 14.51 -15.83 -4.68
CA GLU A 214 14.27 -14.60 -3.90
C GLU A 214 15.52 -14.13 -3.12
N ASN A 215 16.59 -14.93 -3.05
CA ASN A 215 17.85 -14.56 -2.40
C ASN A 215 18.76 -13.69 -3.28
N THR A 216 18.59 -13.77 -4.60
CA THR A 216 19.33 -13.00 -5.60
C THR A 216 18.47 -12.77 -6.83
N MET A 217 18.32 -11.53 -7.29
CA MET A 217 17.39 -11.22 -8.39
C MET A 217 17.97 -10.24 -9.40
N ASP A 218 17.63 -10.43 -10.67
CA ASP A 218 17.76 -9.38 -11.70
C ASP A 218 16.50 -8.50 -11.76
N CYS A 219 16.58 -7.39 -12.52
CA CYS A 219 15.50 -6.40 -12.61
C CYS A 219 14.17 -7.01 -13.09
N SER A 220 14.21 -7.83 -14.13
CA SER A 220 13.02 -8.47 -14.69
C SER A 220 12.46 -9.58 -13.82
N GLU A 221 13.31 -10.32 -13.11
CA GLU A 221 12.87 -11.32 -12.16
C GLU A 221 12.14 -10.66 -10.98
N LEU A 222 12.70 -9.59 -10.41
CA LEU A 222 12.05 -8.82 -9.34
C LEU A 222 10.65 -8.36 -9.78
N VAL A 223 10.54 -7.81 -11.00
CA VAL A 223 9.26 -7.37 -11.56
C VAL A 223 8.30 -8.54 -11.81
N CYS A 224 8.77 -9.67 -12.36
CA CYS A 224 7.91 -10.84 -12.58
C CYS A 224 7.38 -11.43 -11.27
N ARG A 225 8.19 -11.43 -10.21
CA ARG A 225 7.76 -11.83 -8.87
C ARG A 225 6.78 -10.82 -8.29
N TYR A 226 7.03 -9.52 -8.42
CA TYR A 226 6.08 -8.48 -8.05
C TYR A 226 4.72 -8.67 -8.76
N LEU A 227 4.71 -8.90 -10.07
CA LEU A 227 3.49 -9.19 -10.84
C LEU A 227 2.74 -10.42 -10.31
N GLN A 228 3.44 -11.44 -9.80
CA GLN A 228 2.81 -12.57 -9.12
C GLN A 228 2.25 -12.17 -7.74
N LYS A 229 2.97 -11.38 -6.94
CA LYS A 229 2.51 -10.94 -5.60
C LYS A 229 1.28 -10.05 -5.65
N ILE A 230 1.15 -9.24 -6.70
CA ILE A 230 -0.08 -8.46 -6.94
C ILE A 230 -1.19 -9.30 -7.59
N GLU A 231 -0.98 -10.60 -7.78
CA GLU A 231 -1.93 -11.52 -8.38
C GLU A 231 -2.34 -11.18 -9.84
N TRP A 232 -1.42 -10.55 -10.58
CA TRP A 232 -1.60 -10.31 -12.01
C TRP A 232 -1.43 -11.58 -12.84
N SER A 233 -0.54 -12.48 -12.38
CA SER A 233 -0.36 -13.84 -12.91
C SER A 233 -0.42 -14.86 -11.77
N LYS A 234 -0.93 -16.07 -12.05
CA LYS A 234 -1.06 -17.11 -11.02
C LYS A 234 0.30 -17.62 -10.52
N LYS A 235 1.31 -17.62 -11.38
CA LYS A 235 2.68 -18.07 -11.10
C LYS A 235 3.65 -17.00 -11.59
N VAL A 236 4.86 -16.99 -11.02
CA VAL A 236 5.94 -16.13 -11.51
C VAL A 236 6.18 -16.40 -12.99
N MET A 237 6.13 -15.36 -13.81
CA MET A 237 6.50 -15.46 -15.20
C MET A 237 8.03 -15.51 -15.31
N ALA A 238 8.57 -16.51 -15.99
CA ALA A 238 10.01 -16.59 -16.28
C ALA A 238 10.43 -15.60 -17.39
N GLY A 239 9.94 -14.36 -17.36
CA GLY A 239 10.19 -13.33 -18.36
C GLY A 239 11.48 -12.56 -18.10
N ASN A 240 12.10 -12.06 -19.16
CA ASN A 240 13.10 -11.00 -19.09
C ASN A 240 12.47 -9.65 -19.52
N THR A 241 13.25 -8.57 -19.46
CA THR A 241 12.75 -7.22 -19.81
C THR A 241 12.22 -7.11 -21.23
N ARG A 242 12.82 -7.83 -22.19
CA ARG A 242 12.31 -7.91 -23.57
C ARG A 242 10.95 -8.58 -23.63
N ILE A 243 10.76 -9.69 -22.91
CA ILE A 243 9.48 -10.42 -22.88
C ILE A 243 8.39 -9.54 -22.28
N LEU A 244 8.66 -8.84 -21.17
CA LEU A 244 7.70 -7.92 -20.55
C LEU A 244 7.32 -6.77 -21.48
N HIS A 245 8.30 -6.18 -22.16
CA HIS A 245 8.07 -5.16 -23.17
C HIS A 245 7.19 -5.69 -24.31
N ASP A 246 7.54 -6.83 -24.90
CA ASP A 246 6.78 -7.41 -26.02
C ASP A 246 5.35 -7.78 -25.60
N PHE A 247 5.16 -8.22 -24.35
CA PHE A 247 3.84 -8.45 -23.76
C PHE A 247 3.01 -7.15 -23.71
N GLY A 248 3.59 -6.07 -23.20
CA GLY A 248 2.88 -4.77 -23.08
C GLY A 248 2.53 -4.12 -24.41
N GLU A 249 3.35 -4.34 -25.44
CA GLU A 249 3.04 -3.91 -26.81
C GLU A 249 1.89 -4.72 -27.42
N THR A 250 1.81 -6.01 -27.10
CA THR A 250 0.83 -6.93 -27.71
C THR A 250 -0.51 -6.94 -26.98
N TYR A 251 -0.50 -6.82 -25.65
CA TYR A 251 -1.67 -7.03 -24.79
C TYR A 251 -1.91 -5.85 -23.83
N SER A 252 -2.23 -4.69 -24.39
CA SER A 252 -2.49 -3.46 -23.63
C SER A 252 -3.71 -3.56 -22.69
N GLU A 253 -4.58 -4.57 -22.88
CA GLU A 253 -5.68 -4.86 -21.96
C GLU A 253 -5.21 -5.46 -20.62
N TYR A 254 -4.02 -6.06 -20.59
CA TYR A 254 -3.43 -6.69 -19.39
C TYR A 254 -2.19 -5.96 -18.89
N LEU A 255 -1.42 -5.31 -19.75
CA LEU A 255 -0.27 -4.50 -19.37
C LEU A 255 -0.28 -3.23 -20.22
N LEU A 256 -0.97 -2.20 -19.73
CA LEU A 256 -1.17 -0.98 -20.50
C LEU A 256 0.12 -0.18 -20.54
N LYS A 257 0.69 -0.02 -21.73
CA LYS A 257 1.76 0.94 -21.99
C LYS A 257 1.21 2.37 -22.05
N HIS A 258 1.87 3.29 -21.37
CA HIS A 258 1.58 4.73 -21.45
C HIS A 258 2.57 5.42 -22.37
N ASP A 259 2.16 5.68 -23.60
CA ASP A 259 3.00 6.35 -24.59
C ASP A 259 3.02 7.89 -24.46
N ASP A 260 2.06 8.47 -23.75
CA ASP A 260 2.06 9.89 -23.43
C ASP A 260 3.22 10.23 -22.49
N ILE A 261 4.16 11.06 -22.98
CA ILE A 261 5.31 11.52 -22.19
C ILE A 261 4.92 12.40 -21.00
N ASN A 262 3.68 12.89 -20.96
CA ASN A 262 3.14 13.65 -19.82
C ASN A 262 2.44 12.76 -18.80
N TYR A 263 2.35 11.45 -19.05
CA TYR A 263 1.82 10.52 -18.07
C TYR A 263 2.63 10.59 -16.77
N LYS A 264 1.90 10.82 -15.68
CA LYS A 264 2.43 10.78 -14.31
C LYS A 264 2.25 9.35 -13.81
N PRO A 265 3.35 8.63 -13.54
CA PRO A 265 3.25 7.22 -13.17
C PRO A 265 2.51 7.05 -11.85
N GLN A 266 1.76 5.97 -11.76
CA GLN A 266 0.99 5.62 -10.57
C GLN A 266 1.75 4.58 -9.74
N LYS A 267 1.41 4.54 -8.45
CA LYS A 267 1.90 3.50 -7.56
C LYS A 267 1.49 2.12 -8.07
N GLY A 268 2.47 1.26 -8.29
CA GLY A 268 2.31 -0.09 -8.79
C GLY A 268 2.54 -0.25 -10.30
N ASP A 269 2.71 0.84 -11.03
CA ASP A 269 3.24 0.81 -12.39
C ASP A 269 4.64 0.21 -12.43
N ILE A 270 5.06 -0.24 -13.60
CA ILE A 270 6.44 -0.63 -13.88
C ILE A 270 6.98 0.24 -15.00
N PHE A 271 8.26 0.58 -14.97
CA PHE A 271 8.92 1.16 -16.15
C PHE A 271 9.65 0.07 -16.92
N ILE A 272 9.71 0.18 -18.25
CA ILE A 272 10.43 -0.78 -19.08
C ILE A 272 11.12 -0.05 -20.23
N TRP A 273 12.38 -0.42 -20.49
CA TRP A 273 13.03 -0.25 -21.79
C TRP A 273 13.81 -1.53 -22.16
N LYS A 274 14.05 -1.75 -23.45
CA LYS A 274 14.81 -2.91 -23.95
C LYS A 274 15.81 -2.55 -25.05
N ASN A 275 16.80 -3.41 -25.25
CA ASN A 275 17.65 -3.38 -26.44
C ASN A 275 16.89 -3.95 -27.65
N LYS A 276 16.88 -3.24 -28.78
CA LYS A 276 16.18 -3.68 -30.00
C LYS A 276 16.90 -4.83 -30.71
N SER A 277 18.23 -4.84 -30.67
CA SER A 277 19.09 -5.85 -31.31
C SER A 277 19.22 -7.15 -30.52
N GLY A 278 18.51 -7.25 -29.38
CA GLY A 278 18.69 -8.33 -28.40
C GLY A 278 19.68 -7.94 -27.29
N GLY A 279 19.56 -8.59 -26.13
CA GLY A 279 20.32 -8.27 -24.91
C GLY A 279 19.46 -7.72 -23.77
N MET A 280 20.11 -7.25 -22.70
CA MET A 280 19.43 -6.82 -21.47
C MET A 280 18.85 -5.40 -21.59
N GLY A 281 17.57 -5.26 -21.27
CA GLY A 281 16.92 -4.00 -20.91
C GLY A 281 16.88 -3.77 -19.40
N HIS A 282 16.13 -2.77 -18.95
CA HIS A 282 15.93 -2.52 -17.51
C HIS A 282 14.46 -2.28 -17.18
N THR A 283 14.09 -2.59 -15.94
CA THR A 283 12.73 -2.44 -15.42
C THR A 283 12.73 -2.34 -13.90
N GLY A 284 11.72 -1.70 -13.35
CA GLY A 284 11.51 -1.57 -11.92
C GLY A 284 10.09 -1.16 -11.62
N VAL A 285 9.73 -1.17 -10.34
CA VAL A 285 8.36 -0.89 -9.87
C VAL A 285 8.29 0.51 -9.31
N ILE A 286 7.29 1.28 -9.73
CA ILE A 286 6.99 2.60 -9.20
C ILE A 286 6.23 2.44 -7.89
N ILE A 287 6.71 3.05 -6.82
CA ILE A 287 6.05 2.99 -5.51
C ILE A 287 5.53 4.35 -5.04
N ASP A 288 6.00 5.45 -5.63
CA ASP A 288 5.55 6.80 -5.32
C ASP A 288 5.86 7.79 -6.46
N TYR A 289 5.07 8.86 -6.52
CA TYR A 289 5.25 10.00 -7.42
C TYR A 289 4.95 11.29 -6.66
N GLU A 290 5.91 12.23 -6.64
CA GLU A 290 5.76 13.52 -5.97
C GLU A 290 6.15 14.68 -6.89
N GLU A 291 5.41 15.79 -6.79
CA GLU A 291 5.75 17.05 -7.45
C GLU A 291 6.26 18.05 -6.42
N LYS A 292 7.50 18.50 -6.60
CA LYS A 292 8.15 19.43 -5.68
C LYS A 292 8.46 20.74 -6.37
N LYS A 293 7.79 21.81 -5.93
CA LYS A 293 8.10 23.17 -6.37
C LYS A 293 9.39 23.65 -5.73
N ILE A 294 10.31 24.13 -6.54
CA ILE A 294 11.56 24.75 -6.12
C ILE A 294 11.69 26.12 -6.75
N LYS A 295 12.46 27.00 -6.10
CA LYS A 295 12.90 28.26 -6.70
C LYS A 295 14.32 28.06 -7.22
N LYS A 296 14.54 28.37 -8.49
CA LYS A 296 15.88 28.45 -9.08
C LYS A 296 16.10 29.82 -9.68
N LYS A 297 17.35 30.25 -9.81
CA LYS A 297 17.69 31.42 -10.61
C LYS A 297 17.79 31.00 -12.09
N ASN A 298 17.14 31.74 -12.98
CA ASN A 298 17.36 31.60 -14.42
C ASN A 298 18.74 32.19 -14.81
N GLU A 299 19.10 32.11 -16.09
CA GLU A 299 20.37 32.64 -16.63
C GLU A 299 20.54 34.16 -16.39
N GLU A 300 19.42 34.87 -16.20
CA GLU A 300 19.38 36.32 -15.93
C GLU A 300 19.42 36.65 -14.42
N GLY A 301 19.56 35.63 -13.55
CA GLY A 301 19.61 35.78 -12.10
C GLY A 301 18.25 35.99 -11.43
N LYS A 302 17.14 35.95 -12.18
CA LYS A 302 15.77 36.09 -11.67
C LYS A 302 15.28 34.78 -11.06
N GLU A 303 14.62 34.85 -9.90
CA GLU A 303 13.96 33.69 -9.31
C GLU A 303 12.79 33.24 -10.21
N VAL A 304 12.85 31.99 -10.64
CA VAL A 304 11.78 31.29 -11.36
C VAL A 304 11.37 30.05 -10.57
N GLU A 305 10.07 29.78 -10.54
CA GLU A 305 9.52 28.56 -9.96
C GLU A 305 9.67 27.41 -10.97
N GLU A 306 10.24 26.30 -10.52
CA GLU A 306 10.32 25.04 -11.28
C GLU A 306 9.64 23.94 -10.49
N THR A 307 8.91 23.06 -11.17
CA THR A 307 8.34 21.86 -10.56
C THR A 307 9.20 20.66 -10.92
N LEU A 308 9.79 20.03 -9.91
CA LEU A 308 10.47 18.75 -10.04
C LEU A 308 9.46 17.62 -9.95
N GLU A 309 9.46 16.73 -10.93
CA GLU A 309 8.68 15.49 -10.94
C GLU A 309 9.58 14.35 -10.45
N ILE A 310 9.37 13.87 -9.22
CA ILE A 310 10.21 12.87 -8.58
C ILE A 310 9.44 11.55 -8.51
N VAL A 311 10.10 10.47 -8.93
CA VAL A 311 9.56 9.12 -8.98
C VAL A 311 10.36 8.26 -8.01
N THR A 312 9.68 7.55 -7.12
CA THR A 312 10.35 6.56 -6.26
C THR A 312 10.15 5.16 -6.83
N THR A 313 11.24 4.44 -7.06
CA THR A 313 11.27 3.09 -7.60
C THR A 313 11.74 2.09 -6.54
N ILE A 314 11.35 0.81 -6.72
CA ILE A 314 12.11 -0.32 -6.19
C ILE A 314 12.54 -1.18 -7.37
N GLU A 315 13.83 -1.49 -7.41
CA GLU A 315 14.47 -2.16 -8.53
C GLU A 315 15.68 -2.99 -8.11
N ALA A 316 15.97 -4.06 -8.86
CA ALA A 316 17.21 -4.81 -8.73
C ALA A 316 18.18 -4.28 -9.78
N ILE A 317 19.27 -3.65 -9.34
CA ILE A 317 20.14 -2.88 -10.22
C ILE A 317 21.63 -3.10 -9.89
N SER A 318 22.45 -3.11 -10.94
CA SER A 318 23.90 -3.37 -10.89
C SER A 318 24.75 -2.30 -11.59
N SER A 319 24.19 -1.11 -11.80
CA SER A 319 24.87 0.04 -12.40
C SER A 319 25.46 0.98 -11.34
N SER A 320 26.18 2.00 -11.80
CA SER A 320 26.62 3.14 -10.99
C SER A 320 25.99 4.40 -11.59
N GLU A 321 25.17 5.09 -10.82
CA GLU A 321 24.39 6.25 -11.28
C GLU A 321 24.17 7.22 -10.11
N THR A 322 23.68 8.43 -10.40
CA THR A 322 23.36 9.45 -9.38
C THR A 322 21.83 9.64 -9.25
N PRO A 323 21.18 8.89 -8.34
CA PRO A 323 19.79 9.12 -7.96
C PRO A 323 19.51 10.54 -7.47
N TYR A 324 18.24 10.94 -7.52
CA TYR A 324 17.79 12.22 -7.02
C TYR A 324 18.09 12.38 -5.52
N GLY A 325 18.63 13.54 -5.16
CA GLY A 325 18.94 13.89 -3.78
C GLY A 325 20.30 13.40 -3.29
N MET A 326 21.09 12.71 -4.12
CA MET A 326 22.44 12.30 -3.76
C MET A 326 23.50 13.17 -4.42
N SER A 327 24.61 13.37 -3.71
CA SER A 327 25.73 14.23 -4.15
C SER A 327 26.77 13.50 -5.00
N ASN A 328 26.83 12.17 -4.87
CA ASN A 328 27.81 11.31 -5.52
C ASN A 328 27.14 10.17 -6.28
N GLU A 329 27.89 9.57 -7.20
CA GLU A 329 27.50 8.33 -7.87
C GLU A 329 27.38 7.19 -6.85
N LEU A 330 26.23 6.51 -6.85
CA LEU A 330 25.97 5.34 -6.01
C LEU A 330 26.23 4.06 -6.80
N LYS A 331 27.08 3.20 -6.26
CA LYS A 331 27.40 1.89 -6.85
C LYS A 331 26.41 0.83 -6.40
N MET A 332 25.41 0.56 -7.21
CA MET A 332 24.30 -0.31 -6.82
C MET A 332 24.58 -1.78 -7.14
N LYS A 333 24.18 -2.70 -6.25
CA LYS A 333 24.49 -4.13 -6.35
C LYS A 333 23.37 -5.05 -5.85
N GLY A 334 22.12 -4.62 -5.94
CA GLY A 334 20.99 -5.38 -5.41
C GLY A 334 19.66 -4.67 -5.48
N VAL A 335 18.71 -5.17 -4.70
CA VAL A 335 17.36 -4.59 -4.61
C VAL A 335 17.38 -3.34 -3.74
N ILE A 336 16.97 -2.22 -4.31
CA ILE A 336 17.08 -0.91 -3.68
C ILE A 336 15.88 -0.04 -4.00
N LYS A 337 15.50 0.78 -3.02
CA LYS A 337 14.52 1.85 -3.15
C LYS A 337 15.25 3.16 -3.47
N LEU A 338 14.94 3.77 -4.62
CA LEU A 338 15.63 4.96 -5.13
C LEU A 338 14.63 6.05 -5.54
N LYS A 339 15.06 7.30 -5.48
CA LYS A 339 14.35 8.43 -6.08
C LYS A 339 15.03 8.86 -7.37
N TRP A 340 14.23 9.18 -8.38
CA TRP A 340 14.70 9.64 -9.69
C TRP A 340 13.89 10.85 -10.14
N LEU A 341 14.51 11.76 -10.87
CA LEU A 341 13.72 12.72 -11.66
C LEU A 341 13.02 11.95 -12.79
N ARG A 342 11.72 12.19 -13.00
CA ARG A 342 10.92 11.49 -14.03
C ARG A 342 11.57 11.55 -15.41
N LYS A 343 12.15 12.71 -15.75
CA LYS A 343 12.84 13.05 -17.01
C LYS A 343 14.35 12.74 -17.02
N SER A 344 14.88 12.06 -16.01
CA SER A 344 16.29 11.66 -15.99
C SER A 344 16.61 10.59 -17.04
N ASN A 345 17.90 10.39 -17.30
CA ASN A 345 18.43 9.33 -18.17
C ASN A 345 18.10 7.92 -17.66
N HIS A 346 17.75 7.77 -16.38
CA HIS A 346 17.34 6.48 -15.81
C HIS A 346 15.91 6.09 -16.24
N LEU A 347 15.03 7.09 -16.35
CA LEU A 347 13.61 6.93 -16.66
C LEU A 347 13.29 7.44 -18.08
N ILE A 348 12.32 8.33 -18.27
CA ILE A 348 11.78 8.63 -19.62
C ILE A 348 12.77 9.40 -20.50
N GLY A 349 13.79 10.03 -19.91
CA GLY A 349 14.90 10.68 -20.61
C GLY A 349 15.98 9.71 -21.07
N HIS A 350 15.77 8.40 -20.90
CA HIS A 350 16.71 7.37 -21.30
C HIS A 350 17.16 7.49 -22.77
N PRO A 351 18.48 7.45 -23.06
CA PRO A 351 19.01 7.55 -24.42
C PRO A 351 18.47 6.48 -25.36
N LEU A 352 18.34 6.79 -26.66
CA LEU A 352 17.88 5.84 -27.68
C LEU A 352 19.01 4.99 -28.30
N LYS A 353 20.24 5.17 -27.81
CA LYS A 353 21.39 4.33 -28.14
C LYS A 353 22.15 4.00 -26.86
N ASN A 354 22.59 2.75 -26.73
CA ASN A 354 23.47 2.37 -25.64
C ASN A 354 24.92 2.82 -25.90
N SER A 355 25.82 2.59 -24.94
CA SER A 355 27.24 2.94 -25.04
C SER A 355 28.00 2.27 -26.21
N LYS A 356 27.45 1.19 -26.76
CA LYS A 356 27.98 0.49 -27.94
C LYS A 356 27.33 0.94 -29.26
N GLY A 357 26.48 1.96 -29.22
CA GLY A 357 25.77 2.49 -30.39
C GLY A 357 24.56 1.68 -30.86
N HIS A 358 24.19 0.60 -30.15
CA HIS A 358 23.00 -0.19 -30.50
C HIS A 358 21.72 0.53 -30.11
N GLU A 359 20.68 0.37 -30.94
CA GLU A 359 19.38 0.96 -30.67
C GLU A 359 18.67 0.33 -29.47
N VAL A 360 18.06 1.17 -28.66
CA VAL A 360 17.24 0.79 -27.51
C VAL A 360 15.84 1.42 -27.66
N SER A 361 14.84 0.83 -27.03
CA SER A 361 13.50 1.42 -26.98
C SER A 361 13.50 2.68 -26.12
N THR A 362 12.46 3.51 -26.28
CA THR A 362 12.14 4.49 -25.24
C THR A 362 11.82 3.78 -23.93
N CYS A 363 12.12 4.44 -22.81
CA CYS A 363 11.60 4.05 -21.51
C CYS A 363 10.17 4.56 -21.36
N ARG A 364 9.26 3.67 -20.98
CA ARG A 364 7.84 3.96 -20.79
C ARG A 364 7.33 3.30 -19.51
N PHE A 365 6.26 3.87 -18.97
CA PHE A 365 5.52 3.29 -17.85
C PHE A 365 4.45 2.33 -18.35
N TYR A 366 4.21 1.28 -17.60
CA TYR A 366 3.25 0.24 -17.89
C TYR A 366 2.43 -0.07 -16.64
N THR A 367 1.11 -0.12 -16.79
CA THR A 367 0.19 -0.45 -15.70
C THR A 367 -0.29 -1.89 -15.82
N PRO A 368 0.02 -2.77 -14.84
CA PRO A 368 -0.57 -4.10 -14.77
C PRO A 368 -2.08 -4.02 -14.60
N LYS A 369 -2.81 -4.81 -15.40
CA LYS A 369 -4.27 -4.87 -15.43
C LYS A 369 -4.76 -6.31 -15.37
N VAL A 370 -5.96 -6.47 -14.80
CA VAL A 370 -6.73 -7.73 -14.73
C VAL A 370 -6.04 -8.80 -13.87
N HIS A 371 -6.71 -9.19 -12.80
CA HIS A 371 -6.28 -10.27 -11.91
C HIS A 371 -6.29 -11.66 -12.59
N PHE A 372 -5.40 -12.57 -12.16
CA PHE A 372 -5.23 -13.89 -12.78
C PHE A 372 -6.51 -14.75 -12.77
N SER A 373 -7.43 -14.49 -11.83
CA SER A 373 -8.71 -15.18 -11.76
C SER A 373 -9.61 -14.93 -12.98
N LYS A 374 -9.50 -13.75 -13.61
CA LYS A 374 -10.26 -13.36 -14.81
C LYS A 374 -9.53 -13.76 -16.09
N ALA A 375 -8.23 -13.55 -16.13
CA ALA A 375 -7.37 -13.99 -17.22
C ALA A 375 -5.99 -14.33 -16.68
N ASP A 376 -5.56 -15.59 -16.76
CA ASP A 376 -4.22 -16.00 -16.32
C ASP A 376 -3.22 -15.84 -17.48
N LYS A 377 -2.05 -15.26 -17.20
CA LYS A 377 -1.02 -14.92 -18.20
C LYS A 377 0.18 -15.83 -18.03
N LYS A 378 0.62 -16.48 -19.11
CA LYS A 378 1.76 -17.40 -19.10
C LYS A 378 2.66 -17.20 -20.32
N ILE A 379 3.93 -17.50 -20.13
CA ILE A 379 4.91 -17.63 -21.21
C ILE A 379 4.98 -19.11 -21.61
N ARG A 380 4.88 -19.38 -22.91
CA ARG A 380 5.13 -20.68 -23.52
C ARG A 380 6.42 -20.62 -24.32
N TRP A 381 7.44 -21.31 -23.84
CA TRP A 381 8.72 -21.43 -24.53
C TRP A 381 8.62 -22.42 -25.70
N LYS A 382 9.29 -22.08 -26.81
CA LYS A 382 9.41 -22.88 -28.03
C LYS A 382 10.89 -23.01 -28.38
N ASP A 383 11.23 -23.97 -29.26
CA ASP A 383 12.62 -24.22 -29.69
C ASP A 383 13.34 -22.96 -30.21
N GLN A 384 12.60 -22.02 -30.80
CA GLN A 384 13.10 -20.71 -31.24
C GLN A 384 12.20 -19.55 -30.77
N GLY A 385 12.07 -19.37 -29.45
CA GLY A 385 11.48 -18.17 -28.86
C GLY A 385 10.36 -18.44 -27.86
N TYR A 386 9.37 -17.56 -27.82
CA TYR A 386 8.24 -17.64 -26.90
C TYR A 386 6.94 -17.17 -27.53
N THR A 387 5.83 -17.66 -26.99
CA THR A 387 4.48 -17.13 -27.20
C THR A 387 3.79 -16.89 -25.87
N PHE A 388 2.76 -16.07 -25.86
CA PHE A 388 1.96 -15.83 -24.67
C PHE A 388 0.67 -16.66 -24.71
N GLU A 389 0.33 -17.27 -23.59
CA GLU A 389 -0.96 -17.92 -23.38
C GLU A 389 -1.77 -17.08 -22.39
N ILE A 390 -2.97 -16.67 -22.82
CA ILE A 390 -3.95 -15.97 -21.99
C ILE A 390 -5.15 -16.88 -21.78
N LYS A 391 -5.30 -17.41 -20.57
CA LYS A 391 -6.45 -18.25 -20.22
C LYS A 391 -7.53 -17.41 -19.54
N LYS A 392 -8.50 -16.95 -20.33
CA LYS A 392 -9.72 -16.28 -19.83
C LYS A 392 -10.61 -17.28 -19.10
N LYS A 393 -11.28 -16.84 -18.04
CA LYS A 393 -12.27 -17.63 -17.31
C LYS A 393 -13.68 -17.09 -17.47
#